data_AF-A0A1H0LBY2-F1
#
_entry.id   AF-A0A1H0LBY2-F1
#
_cell.length_a   1.000
_cell.length_b   1.000
_cell.length_c   1.000
_cell.angle_alpha   90.00
_cell.angle_beta   90.00
_cell.angle_gamma   90.00
#
_symmetry.space_group_name_H-M   'P 1'
#
loop_
_entity.id
_entity.type
_entity.pdbx_description
1 polymer ?
#
loop_
_entity_poly.entity_id
_entity_poly.type
_entity_poly.pdbx_seq_one_letter_code
_entity_poly.pdbx_strand_id
1 'polypeptide(L)'
;MHNRLTLLASSILLASISGGAAQAALYAVAPAPAEGDLSTGGYAPWYQDTHGRILDLCQSKALSSRAPGTAAAPGYMCILNPAPGEFDPAQPMVFPDNWPDETFWFTADAAITDAASGIDLGYVSAIEAAFNGDVADGNQVSFARIRIRVDVPVAGVYTVTHPYGVEVFNVTPEEFTDTGGDRAINMTRDIGIGTPRIDYTGALKGDIGPFLRSLNGPYTEINPVTQQAEKFIGDPNIEEAVTGSPFNTNYVRIQGPNGIDLRTDLFAVSGKLSSVDLPAPVLVQRATYSRTSSDGAVVAQQDVFAMAPPPPGTASFLDSAGTPVTMTEANSTGSWYGQSAVDPTLPVSLPVTADNHLAIPTALPPTTVQAPLTDLVTITRAEYSLGSGQLSIDASTSDRTAPPTLTAYAGASGALIGELAGGADKSMSPGVGPVPPASVRVTSANGGSDTEEVVIVQ
;
A
#
# COMPACT_ATOMS: atom_id res chain seq x y z
N MET A 1 -36.57 -34.01 -24.23
CA MET A 1 -36.22 -34.66 -22.96
C MET A 1 -34.75 -35.02 -22.99
N HIS A 2 -33.98 -34.41 -22.08
CA HIS A 2 -32.61 -34.76 -21.64
C HIS A 2 -31.49 -34.75 -22.70
N ASN A 3 -30.72 -33.67 -22.79
CA ASN A 3 -29.48 -33.38 -22.03
C ASN A 3 -28.22 -33.96 -22.69
N ARG A 4 -27.29 -33.08 -23.08
CA ARG A 4 -25.84 -33.17 -22.82
C ARG A 4 -25.12 -31.98 -23.46
N LEU A 5 -25.06 -30.87 -22.71
CA LEU A 5 -23.96 -29.92 -22.81
C LEU A 5 -22.71 -30.61 -22.24
N THR A 6 -21.67 -30.72 -23.06
CA THR A 6 -20.31 -31.04 -22.59
C THR A 6 -19.59 -29.72 -22.35
N LEU A 7 -19.73 -29.17 -21.14
CA LEU A 7 -18.77 -28.20 -20.61
C LEU A 7 -17.49 -28.97 -20.25
N LEU A 8 -16.42 -28.81 -21.03
CA LEU A 8 -15.08 -29.07 -20.52
C LEU A 8 -14.71 -27.90 -19.61
N ALA A 9 -14.88 -28.10 -18.31
CA ALA A 9 -14.25 -27.28 -17.30
C ALA A 9 -12.75 -27.62 -17.27
N SER A 10 -11.93 -26.80 -17.93
CA SER A 10 -10.49 -26.79 -17.69
C SER A 10 -10.26 -26.20 -16.30
N SER A 11 -10.17 -27.08 -15.31
CA SER A 11 -9.76 -26.75 -13.95
C SER A 11 -8.30 -26.29 -13.95
N ILE A 12 -8.09 -24.98 -14.04
CA ILE A 12 -6.81 -24.35 -13.68
C ILE A 12 -6.67 -24.47 -12.17
N LEU A 13 -5.75 -25.32 -11.72
CA LEU A 13 -5.28 -25.32 -10.34
C LEU A 13 -4.55 -23.99 -10.10
N LEU A 14 -5.26 -22.98 -9.58
CA LEU A 14 -4.60 -21.88 -8.88
C LEU A 14 -4.15 -22.46 -7.54
N ALA A 15 -2.88 -22.86 -7.46
CA ALA A 15 -2.23 -23.07 -6.17
C ALA A 15 -2.21 -21.71 -5.46
N SER A 16 -3.09 -21.53 -4.49
CA SER A 16 -3.07 -20.43 -3.55
C SER A 16 -1.83 -20.59 -2.66
N ILE A 17 -0.69 -20.08 -3.14
CA ILE A 17 0.48 -19.84 -2.31
C ILE A 17 0.12 -18.62 -1.47
N SER A 18 -0.36 -18.85 -0.26
CA SER A 18 -0.55 -17.81 0.76
C SER A 18 0.81 -17.42 1.35
N GLY A 19 1.69 -16.89 0.50
CA GLY A 19 2.78 -16.01 0.86
C GLY A 19 2.53 -14.75 0.02
N GLY A 20 2.11 -13.65 0.65
CA GLY A 20 1.69 -12.46 -0.07
C GLY A 20 2.84 -12.01 -0.98
N ALA A 21 2.65 -12.02 -2.30
CA ALA A 21 3.68 -11.56 -3.22
C ALA A 21 3.93 -10.06 -3.05
N ALA A 22 4.99 -9.53 -3.68
CA ALA A 22 5.15 -8.09 -3.88
C ALA A 22 3.79 -7.46 -4.22
N GLN A 23 3.50 -6.28 -3.67
CA GLN A 23 2.24 -5.61 -3.96
C GLN A 23 2.53 -4.23 -4.53
N ALA A 24 1.81 -3.88 -5.58
CA ALA A 24 1.73 -2.49 -5.99
C ALA A 24 0.82 -1.74 -5.03
N ALA A 25 1.37 -0.79 -4.28
CA ALA A 25 0.63 -0.09 -3.25
C ALA A 25 1.26 1.28 -2.91
N LEU A 26 0.38 2.21 -2.54
CA LEU A 26 0.73 3.42 -1.81
C LEU A 26 0.69 3.15 -0.29
N TYR A 27 1.28 4.05 0.48
CA TYR A 27 1.32 3.96 1.94
C TYR A 27 0.35 4.93 2.61
N ALA A 28 0.42 6.21 2.25
CA ALA A 28 -0.34 7.25 2.91
C ALA A 28 -0.77 8.35 1.94
N VAL A 29 -1.77 9.10 2.37
CA VAL A 29 -2.25 10.31 1.70
C VAL A 29 -2.37 11.41 2.74
N ALA A 30 -2.17 12.66 2.31
CA ALA A 30 -2.51 13.79 3.15
C ALA A 30 -4.00 13.77 3.54
N PRO A 31 -4.36 14.22 4.75
CA PRO A 31 -5.75 14.57 5.03
C PRO A 31 -6.30 15.53 3.98
N ALA A 32 -7.61 15.47 3.72
CA ALA A 32 -8.26 16.48 2.91
C ALA A 32 -7.97 17.89 3.46
N PRO A 33 -7.77 18.90 2.60
CA PRO A 33 -7.60 20.28 3.04
C PRO A 33 -8.75 20.73 3.94
N ALA A 34 -8.46 21.67 4.83
CA ALA A 34 -9.51 22.28 5.66
C ALA A 34 -10.58 22.93 4.77
N GLU A 35 -11.82 22.97 5.24
CA GLU A 35 -12.91 23.60 4.51
C GLU A 35 -12.55 25.05 4.13
N GLY A 36 -12.59 25.36 2.82
CA GLY A 36 -12.22 26.66 2.27
C GLY A 36 -10.77 26.81 1.82
N ASP A 37 -9.89 25.84 2.10
CA ASP A 37 -8.56 25.77 1.47
C ASP A 37 -8.67 25.13 0.09
N LEU A 38 -8.58 25.98 -0.94
CA LEU A 38 -8.69 25.60 -2.34
C LEU A 38 -7.35 25.75 -3.09
N SER A 39 -6.23 25.83 -2.36
CA SER A 39 -4.89 25.90 -2.96
C SER A 39 -4.59 24.70 -3.87
N THR A 40 -5.11 23.53 -3.50
CA THR A 40 -5.07 22.29 -4.28
C THR A 40 -6.40 21.99 -4.97
N GLY A 41 -7.31 22.96 -5.11
CA GLY A 41 -8.65 22.72 -5.65
C GLY A 41 -9.51 21.82 -4.76
N GLY A 42 -9.18 21.73 -3.46
CA GLY A 42 -9.85 20.86 -2.49
C GLY A 42 -9.33 19.41 -2.46
N TYR A 43 -8.35 19.05 -3.28
CA TYR A 43 -7.71 17.73 -3.30
C TYR A 43 -6.67 17.54 -2.19
N ALA A 44 -6.38 16.28 -1.82
CA ALA A 44 -5.24 15.96 -0.96
C ALA A 44 -3.93 16.56 -1.52
N PRO A 45 -3.13 17.31 -0.75
CA PRO A 45 -1.92 17.92 -1.28
C PRO A 45 -0.88 16.92 -1.76
N TRP A 46 -0.82 15.71 -1.19
CA TRP A 46 0.19 14.72 -1.55
C TRP A 46 -0.26 13.27 -1.33
N TYR A 47 0.43 12.35 -2.02
CA TYR A 47 0.44 10.90 -1.76
C TYR A 47 1.87 10.40 -1.47
N GLN A 48 1.98 9.40 -0.61
CA GLN A 48 3.24 8.76 -0.22
C GLN A 48 3.24 7.28 -0.63
N ASP A 49 4.32 6.83 -1.28
CA ASP A 49 4.52 5.42 -1.61
C ASP A 49 5.08 4.58 -0.46
N THR A 50 5.14 3.25 -0.62
CA THR A 50 5.62 2.32 0.43
C THR A 50 7.11 2.45 0.74
N HIS A 51 7.93 3.08 -0.12
CA HIS A 51 9.31 3.44 0.20
C HIS A 51 9.41 4.78 0.96
N GLY A 52 8.30 5.52 1.08
CA GLY A 52 8.21 6.79 1.78
C GLY A 52 8.34 8.02 0.88
N ARG A 53 8.38 7.87 -0.45
CA ARG A 53 8.49 9.00 -1.38
C ARG A 53 7.14 9.70 -1.49
N ILE A 54 7.17 11.03 -1.39
CA ILE A 54 5.97 11.87 -1.38
C ILE A 54 5.91 12.69 -2.66
N LEU A 55 4.78 12.65 -3.35
CA LEU A 55 4.50 13.47 -4.53
C LEU A 55 3.36 14.44 -4.25
N ASP A 56 3.56 15.71 -4.58
CA ASP A 56 2.52 16.74 -4.52
C ASP A 56 1.56 16.61 -5.70
N LEU A 57 0.33 17.10 -5.55
CA LEU A 57 -0.54 17.35 -6.70
C LEU A 57 0.20 18.31 -7.65
N CYS A 58 0.52 17.84 -8.86
CA CYS A 58 1.47 18.53 -9.72
C CYS A 58 0.80 19.72 -10.43
N GLN A 59 0.94 20.91 -9.83
CA GLN A 59 0.39 22.18 -10.34
C GLN A 59 1.47 23.13 -10.87
N SER A 60 2.71 22.65 -10.99
CA SER A 60 3.85 23.46 -11.40
C SER A 60 3.79 23.84 -12.88
N LYS A 61 4.18 25.09 -13.17
CA LYS A 61 4.46 25.59 -14.52
C LYS A 61 5.95 25.55 -14.88
N ALA A 62 6.78 24.85 -14.12
CA ALA A 62 8.17 24.64 -14.45
C ALA A 62 8.26 23.94 -15.81
N LEU A 63 9.13 24.45 -16.68
CA LEU A 63 9.38 23.87 -18.00
C LEU A 63 10.54 22.90 -17.91
N SER A 64 10.47 21.82 -18.69
CA SER A 64 11.62 20.97 -18.93
C SER A 64 12.73 21.77 -19.58
N SER A 65 13.93 21.79 -18.98
CA SER A 65 15.11 22.35 -19.64
C SER A 65 15.59 21.48 -20.82
N ARG A 66 15.12 20.24 -20.90
CA ARG A 66 15.52 19.22 -21.90
C ARG A 66 14.60 19.25 -23.12
N ALA A 67 13.30 19.43 -22.89
CA ALA A 67 12.26 19.49 -23.90
C ALA A 67 11.25 20.60 -23.54
N PRO A 68 11.63 21.88 -23.62
CA PRO A 68 10.80 23.01 -23.15
C PRO A 68 9.51 23.24 -23.94
N GLY A 69 9.31 22.52 -25.04
CA GLY A 69 8.16 22.68 -25.94
C GLY A 69 8.15 24.03 -26.66
N THR A 70 6.96 24.54 -26.94
CA THR A 70 6.74 25.84 -27.59
C THR A 70 5.85 26.73 -26.73
N ALA A 71 5.73 28.02 -27.05
CA ALA A 71 4.81 28.90 -26.30
C ALA A 71 3.33 28.45 -26.39
N ALA A 72 2.93 27.79 -27.48
CA ALA A 72 1.57 27.29 -27.68
C ALA A 72 1.34 25.88 -27.07
N ALA A 73 2.42 25.13 -26.85
CA ALA A 73 2.41 23.82 -26.21
C ALA A 73 3.67 23.71 -25.34
N PRO A 74 3.67 24.35 -24.15
CA PRO A 74 4.85 24.38 -23.29
C PRO A 74 5.13 22.98 -22.73
N GLY A 75 6.41 22.60 -22.69
CA GLY A 75 6.84 21.33 -22.12
C GLY A 75 6.91 21.39 -20.61
N TYR A 76 5.75 21.49 -19.95
CA TYR A 76 5.66 21.54 -18.49
C TYR A 76 6.10 20.23 -17.86
N MET A 77 6.67 20.30 -16.66
CA MET A 77 7.03 19.11 -15.87
C MET A 77 5.80 18.44 -15.22
N CYS A 78 4.67 19.15 -15.15
CA CYS A 78 3.36 18.63 -14.77
C CYS A 78 2.46 18.49 -16.00
N ILE A 79 1.59 17.49 -16.01
CA ILE A 79 0.54 17.36 -17.03
C ILE A 79 -0.56 18.39 -16.76
N LEU A 80 -0.54 19.50 -17.50
CA LEU A 80 -1.48 20.62 -17.38
C LEU A 80 -2.17 20.86 -18.74
N ASN A 81 -3.07 19.95 -19.11
CA ASN A 81 -3.68 19.94 -20.44
C ASN A 81 -4.62 21.15 -20.63
N PRO A 82 -4.47 21.94 -21.71
CA PRO A 82 -5.41 23.01 -22.03
C PRO A 82 -6.82 22.47 -22.30
N ALA A 83 -7.83 23.12 -21.75
CA ALA A 83 -9.23 22.79 -21.95
C ALA A 83 -10.00 24.07 -22.35
N PRO A 84 -10.37 24.26 -23.64
CA PRO A 84 -11.00 25.51 -24.08
C PRO A 84 -12.28 25.84 -23.30
N GLY A 85 -12.28 26.99 -22.64
CA GLY A 85 -13.39 27.45 -21.80
C GLY A 85 -13.30 27.03 -20.33
N GLU A 86 -12.32 26.19 -19.97
CA GLU A 86 -12.14 25.61 -18.63
C GLU A 86 -10.74 25.93 -18.06
N PHE A 87 -9.69 25.66 -18.82
CA PHE A 87 -8.30 25.91 -18.42
C PHE A 87 -7.44 26.46 -19.56
N ASP A 88 -6.93 27.67 -19.36
CA ASP A 88 -5.87 28.29 -20.14
C ASP A 88 -4.55 28.27 -19.34
N PRO A 89 -3.53 27.50 -19.75
CA PRO A 89 -2.25 27.44 -19.05
C PRO A 89 -1.47 28.77 -19.10
N ALA A 90 -1.83 29.72 -19.96
CA ALA A 90 -1.23 31.05 -19.97
C ALA A 90 -1.74 31.94 -18.82
N GLN A 91 -2.89 31.62 -18.21
CA GLN A 91 -3.48 32.37 -17.10
C GLN A 91 -3.11 31.75 -15.73
N PRO A 92 -3.16 32.52 -14.62
CA PRO A 92 -2.98 31.96 -13.28
C PRO A 92 -3.95 30.81 -13.01
N MET A 93 -3.48 29.74 -12.36
CA MET A 93 -4.32 28.62 -11.96
C MET A 93 -5.10 29.01 -10.70
N VAL A 94 -6.42 29.11 -10.79
CA VAL A 94 -7.30 29.58 -9.72
C VAL A 94 -8.56 28.73 -9.73
N PHE A 95 -8.82 28.02 -8.64
CA PHE A 95 -10.02 27.18 -8.51
C PHE A 95 -11.23 28.01 -8.05
N PRO A 96 -12.45 27.79 -8.61
CA PRO A 96 -12.77 26.87 -9.71
C PRO A 96 -12.61 27.47 -11.11
N ASP A 97 -12.29 28.77 -11.25
CA ASP A 97 -12.43 29.50 -12.52
C ASP A 97 -11.49 29.05 -13.65
N ASN A 98 -10.16 29.02 -13.43
CA ASN A 98 -9.17 28.62 -14.42
C ASN A 98 -8.37 27.44 -13.87
N TRP A 99 -8.94 26.24 -14.00
CA TRP A 99 -8.43 25.04 -13.37
C TRP A 99 -8.52 23.84 -14.31
N PRO A 100 -7.48 23.01 -14.43
CA PRO A 100 -7.55 21.82 -15.28
C PRO A 100 -8.60 20.84 -14.75
N ASP A 101 -9.40 20.28 -15.64
CA ASP A 101 -10.38 19.23 -15.34
C ASP A 101 -9.71 17.93 -14.88
N GLU A 102 -8.46 17.71 -15.27
CA GLU A 102 -7.59 16.64 -14.79
C GLU A 102 -6.23 17.18 -14.31
N THR A 103 -5.80 16.75 -13.13
CA THR A 103 -4.43 16.98 -12.61
C THR A 103 -3.90 15.70 -11.96
N PHE A 104 -2.59 15.60 -11.76
CA PHE A 104 -1.97 14.31 -11.40
C PHE A 104 -0.96 14.49 -10.27
N TRP A 105 -0.96 13.55 -9.32
CA TRP A 105 0.17 13.38 -8.39
C TRP A 105 1.31 12.59 -9.03
N PHE A 106 0.96 11.65 -9.92
CA PHE A 106 1.88 10.76 -10.60
C PHE A 106 1.31 10.36 -11.96
N THR A 107 2.16 10.33 -12.98
CA THR A 107 1.90 9.60 -14.24
C THR A 107 3.17 8.87 -14.70
N ALA A 108 2.98 7.71 -15.30
CA ALA A 108 4.01 7.04 -16.10
C ALA A 108 3.34 6.36 -17.30
N ASP A 109 3.66 6.89 -18.48
CA ASP A 109 3.05 6.53 -19.74
C ASP A 109 4.08 5.83 -20.63
N ALA A 110 3.68 4.77 -21.34
CA ALA A 110 4.53 4.08 -22.29
C ALA A 110 3.74 3.67 -23.53
N ALA A 111 4.44 3.55 -24.66
CA ALA A 111 3.85 3.13 -25.92
C ALA A 111 4.72 2.09 -26.65
N ILE A 112 4.06 1.23 -27.44
CA ILE A 112 4.71 0.34 -28.40
C ILE A 112 3.93 0.44 -29.71
N THR A 113 4.53 1.04 -30.72
CA THR A 113 3.95 1.08 -32.08
C THR A 113 4.85 0.26 -33.00
N ASP A 114 4.35 -0.89 -33.46
CA ASP A 114 5.06 -1.77 -34.41
C ASP A 114 4.17 -2.09 -35.62
N ALA A 115 4.49 -1.45 -36.74
CA ALA A 115 3.79 -1.65 -38.00
C ALA A 115 3.98 -3.07 -38.58
N ALA A 116 5.06 -3.77 -38.20
CA ALA A 116 5.34 -5.11 -38.72
C ALA A 116 4.40 -6.16 -38.12
N SER A 117 4.15 -6.10 -36.82
CA SER A 117 3.14 -6.93 -36.17
C SER A 117 1.72 -6.35 -36.28
N GLY A 118 1.57 -5.06 -36.56
CA GLY A 118 0.28 -4.36 -36.51
C GLY A 118 -0.18 -4.09 -35.08
N ILE A 119 0.75 -3.93 -34.14
CA ILE A 119 0.45 -3.59 -32.74
C ILE A 119 0.63 -2.08 -32.55
N ASP A 120 -0.37 -1.44 -31.95
CA ASP A 120 -0.23 -0.11 -31.37
C ASP A 120 -0.76 -0.13 -29.93
N LEU A 121 0.16 -0.10 -28.95
CA LEU A 121 -0.14 -0.20 -27.54
C LEU A 121 0.12 1.13 -26.85
N GLY A 122 -0.87 1.62 -26.08
CA GLY A 122 -0.71 2.67 -25.09
C GLY A 122 -0.95 2.14 -23.67
N TYR A 123 -0.02 2.46 -22.77
CA TYR A 123 -0.08 2.18 -21.34
C TYR A 123 -0.05 3.50 -20.56
N VAL A 124 -0.95 3.62 -19.58
CA VAL A 124 -0.96 4.73 -18.61
C VAL A 124 -1.06 4.15 -17.21
N SER A 125 -0.23 4.65 -16.31
CA SER A 125 -0.35 4.45 -14.87
C SER A 125 -0.35 5.79 -14.17
N ALA A 126 -1.32 6.04 -13.29
CA ALA A 126 -1.48 7.36 -12.69
C ALA A 126 -2.11 7.33 -11.29
N ILE A 127 -1.80 8.37 -10.52
CA ILE A 127 -2.62 8.81 -9.38
C ILE A 127 -3.22 10.15 -9.80
N GLU A 128 -4.52 10.16 -10.00
CA GLU A 128 -5.22 11.18 -10.78
C GLU A 128 -6.28 11.89 -9.94
N ALA A 129 -6.34 13.21 -10.10
CA ALA A 129 -7.39 14.11 -9.60
C ALA A 129 -8.27 14.52 -10.78
N ALA A 130 -9.57 14.25 -10.67
CA ALA A 130 -10.57 14.59 -11.67
C ALA A 130 -11.88 14.98 -10.99
N PHE A 131 -12.85 15.47 -11.76
CA PHE A 131 -14.16 15.86 -11.23
C PHE A 131 -15.26 14.89 -11.67
N ASN A 132 -16.17 14.55 -10.75
CA ASN A 132 -17.40 13.82 -11.06
C ASN A 132 -18.51 14.81 -11.49
N GLY A 133 -18.31 15.46 -12.63
CA GLY A 133 -19.16 16.55 -13.13
C GLY A 133 -18.34 17.79 -13.47
N ASP A 134 -18.91 18.96 -13.28
CA ASP A 134 -18.23 20.24 -13.51
C ASP A 134 -17.05 20.44 -12.54
N VAL A 135 -16.07 21.24 -12.95
CA VAL A 135 -14.96 21.67 -12.08
C VAL A 135 -15.50 22.61 -11.00
N ALA A 136 -15.86 22.02 -9.86
CA ALA A 136 -16.51 22.72 -8.76
C ALA A 136 -16.18 22.05 -7.42
N ASP A 137 -16.25 22.85 -6.34
CA ASP A 137 -16.05 22.31 -4.98
C ASP A 137 -17.16 21.29 -4.66
N GLY A 138 -16.76 20.14 -4.14
CA GLY A 138 -17.64 19.00 -3.88
C GLY A 138 -17.70 17.97 -5.00
N ASN A 139 -17.11 18.22 -6.17
CA ASN A 139 -17.06 17.25 -7.27
C ASN A 139 -15.71 16.49 -7.36
N GLN A 140 -14.75 16.79 -6.49
CA GLN A 140 -13.41 16.23 -6.52
C GLN A 140 -13.42 14.72 -6.33
N VAL A 141 -12.82 13.97 -7.25
CA VAL A 141 -12.53 12.54 -7.11
C VAL A 141 -11.04 12.28 -7.33
N SER A 142 -10.49 11.34 -6.58
CA SER A 142 -9.14 10.83 -6.82
C SER A 142 -9.15 9.33 -6.93
N PHE A 143 -8.27 8.77 -7.76
CA PHE A 143 -8.16 7.34 -7.94
C PHE A 143 -6.77 6.96 -8.46
N ALA A 144 -6.43 5.69 -8.28
CA ALA A 144 -5.33 5.05 -8.98
C ALA A 144 -5.85 4.51 -10.31
N ARG A 145 -5.14 4.80 -11.40
CA ARG A 145 -5.52 4.40 -12.76
C ARG A 145 -4.47 3.50 -13.38
N ILE A 146 -4.92 2.43 -14.00
CA ILE A 146 -4.20 1.72 -15.06
C ILE A 146 -5.08 1.71 -16.30
N ARG A 147 -4.53 2.14 -17.44
CA ARG A 147 -5.20 2.08 -18.74
C ARG A 147 -4.31 1.39 -19.75
N ILE A 148 -4.90 0.42 -20.47
CA ILE A 148 -4.24 -0.31 -21.55
C ILE A 148 -5.15 -0.26 -22.77
N ARG A 149 -4.67 0.34 -23.85
CA ARG A 149 -5.34 0.38 -25.15
C ARG A 149 -4.43 -0.25 -26.18
N VAL A 150 -4.93 -1.20 -26.95
CA VAL A 150 -4.12 -1.91 -27.95
C VAL A 150 -4.91 -2.13 -29.22
N ASP A 151 -4.31 -1.72 -30.33
CA ASP A 151 -4.68 -2.18 -31.66
C ASP A 151 -4.00 -3.52 -31.90
N VAL A 152 -4.77 -4.53 -32.31
CA VAL A 152 -4.24 -5.89 -32.49
C VAL A 152 -4.47 -6.37 -33.92
N PRO A 153 -3.58 -7.22 -34.47
CA PRO A 153 -3.67 -7.67 -35.86
C PRO A 153 -4.65 -8.84 -36.07
N VAL A 154 -4.94 -9.59 -35.00
CA VAL A 154 -5.79 -10.80 -35.04
C VAL A 154 -6.50 -11.00 -33.71
N ALA A 155 -7.66 -11.67 -33.74
CA ALA A 155 -8.30 -12.21 -32.54
C ALA A 155 -7.39 -13.24 -31.83
N GLY A 156 -7.48 -13.31 -30.51
CA GLY A 156 -6.74 -14.26 -29.69
C GLY A 156 -6.43 -13.75 -28.29
N VAL A 157 -5.59 -14.51 -27.59
CA VAL A 157 -5.18 -14.19 -26.21
C VAL A 157 -3.88 -13.38 -26.22
N TYR A 158 -3.93 -12.23 -25.56
CA TYR A 158 -2.80 -11.33 -25.36
C TYR A 158 -2.48 -11.24 -23.86
N THR A 159 -1.20 -11.22 -23.51
CA THR A 159 -0.73 -10.98 -22.15
C THR A 159 0.09 -9.71 -22.14
N VAL A 160 -0.32 -8.72 -21.33
CA VAL A 160 0.39 -7.47 -21.13
C VAL A 160 1.01 -7.48 -19.74
N THR A 161 2.34 -7.56 -19.68
CA THR A 161 3.11 -7.35 -18.44
C THR A 161 3.47 -5.88 -18.35
N HIS A 162 3.23 -5.25 -17.20
CA HIS A 162 3.53 -3.85 -16.96
C HIS A 162 4.15 -3.66 -15.55
N PRO A 163 4.58 -2.46 -15.17
CA PRO A 163 5.29 -2.24 -13.92
C PRO A 163 4.56 -2.60 -12.63
N TYR A 164 3.24 -2.73 -12.71
CA TYR A 164 2.37 -2.95 -11.56
C TYR A 164 1.56 -4.23 -11.64
N GLY A 165 1.80 -5.10 -12.63
CA GLY A 165 1.03 -6.33 -12.77
C GLY A 165 1.12 -6.98 -14.15
N VAL A 166 0.22 -7.94 -14.35
CA VAL A 166 0.06 -8.68 -15.59
C VAL A 166 -1.43 -8.77 -15.90
N GLU A 167 -1.81 -8.36 -17.10
CA GLU A 167 -3.18 -8.44 -17.61
C GLU A 167 -3.25 -9.46 -18.74
N VAL A 168 -4.32 -10.26 -18.76
CA VAL A 168 -4.57 -11.23 -19.83
C VAL A 168 -5.90 -10.89 -20.50
N PHE A 169 -5.84 -10.57 -21.79
CA PHE A 169 -6.99 -10.20 -22.61
C PHE A 169 -7.29 -11.31 -23.61
N ASN A 170 -8.57 -11.66 -23.76
CA ASN A 170 -9.02 -12.57 -24.80
C ASN A 170 -9.88 -11.79 -25.79
N VAL A 171 -9.27 -11.36 -26.91
CA VAL A 171 -9.98 -10.68 -27.99
C VAL A 171 -10.70 -11.73 -28.82
N THR A 172 -12.02 -11.74 -28.76
CA THR A 172 -12.85 -12.70 -29.51
C THR A 172 -12.88 -12.37 -31.01
N PRO A 173 -13.18 -13.34 -31.88
CA PRO A 173 -13.38 -13.05 -33.31
C PRO A 173 -14.49 -12.03 -33.60
N GLU A 174 -15.51 -11.96 -32.75
CA GLU A 174 -16.61 -10.99 -32.84
C GLU A 174 -16.11 -9.57 -32.53
N GLU A 175 -15.47 -9.37 -31.38
CA GLU A 175 -14.89 -8.07 -30.99
C GLU A 175 -13.87 -7.58 -32.02
N PHE A 176 -13.02 -8.49 -32.54
CA PHE A 176 -12.07 -8.14 -33.60
C PHE A 176 -12.76 -7.71 -34.89
N THR A 177 -13.86 -8.37 -35.27
CA THR A 177 -14.62 -8.02 -36.49
C THR A 177 -15.30 -6.66 -36.33
N ASP A 178 -15.87 -6.37 -35.16
CA ASP A 178 -16.58 -5.13 -34.88
C ASP A 178 -15.65 -3.91 -34.84
N THR A 179 -14.46 -4.09 -34.27
CA THR A 179 -13.44 -3.02 -34.14
C THR A 179 -12.50 -2.93 -35.34
N GLY A 180 -12.40 -4.00 -36.15
CA GLY A 180 -11.36 -4.13 -37.17
C GLY A 180 -9.95 -4.24 -36.56
N GLY A 181 -9.83 -4.56 -35.28
CA GLY A 181 -8.57 -4.59 -34.53
C GLY A 181 -8.21 -3.27 -33.83
N ASP A 182 -8.83 -2.14 -34.19
CA ASP A 182 -8.61 -0.83 -33.55
C ASP A 182 -9.15 -0.82 -32.11
N ARG A 183 -8.26 -0.61 -31.13
CA ARG A 183 -8.57 -0.64 -29.70
C ARG A 183 -9.38 -1.87 -29.28
N ALA A 184 -9.13 -3.02 -29.92
CA ALA A 184 -9.77 -4.28 -29.57
C ALA A 184 -9.45 -4.70 -28.12
N ILE A 185 -8.34 -4.21 -27.56
CA ILE A 185 -8.12 -4.15 -26.12
C ILE A 185 -8.31 -2.70 -25.67
N ASN A 186 -9.27 -2.46 -24.77
CA ASN A 186 -9.56 -1.14 -24.22
C ASN A 186 -9.95 -1.25 -22.75
N MET A 187 -8.95 -1.40 -21.89
CA MET A 187 -9.12 -1.56 -20.45
C MET A 187 -8.78 -0.25 -19.73
N THR A 188 -9.69 0.18 -18.86
CA THR A 188 -9.42 1.19 -17.84
C THR A 188 -9.81 0.60 -16.49
N ARG A 189 -8.89 0.65 -15.53
CA ARG A 189 -9.10 0.29 -14.15
C ARG A 189 -8.82 1.50 -13.28
N ASP A 190 -9.90 2.08 -12.76
CA ASP A 190 -9.86 3.18 -11.80
C ASP A 190 -10.26 2.63 -10.42
N ILE A 191 -9.34 2.64 -9.46
CA ILE A 191 -9.54 2.14 -8.11
C ILE A 191 -9.51 3.29 -7.12
N GLY A 192 -10.49 3.31 -6.22
CA GLY A 192 -10.43 4.20 -5.07
C GLY A 192 -11.22 5.49 -5.18
N ILE A 193 -12.16 5.58 -6.12
CA ILE A 193 -13.11 6.69 -6.20
C ILE A 193 -13.92 6.73 -4.90
N GLY A 194 -13.52 7.64 -4.01
CA GLY A 194 -14.08 7.84 -2.69
C GLY A 194 -15.19 8.88 -2.66
N THR A 195 -15.66 9.21 -1.45
CA THR A 195 -16.60 10.31 -1.25
C THR A 195 -15.88 11.63 -1.58
N PRO A 196 -16.42 12.43 -2.51
CA PRO A 196 -15.76 13.67 -2.93
C PRO A 196 -15.40 14.57 -1.75
N ARG A 197 -14.22 15.19 -1.81
CA ARG A 197 -13.69 16.14 -0.81
C ARG A 197 -13.44 15.59 0.60
N ILE A 198 -14.01 14.44 0.95
CA ILE A 198 -14.00 13.91 2.32
C ILE A 198 -12.89 12.89 2.50
N ASP A 199 -12.76 11.94 1.57
CA ASP A 199 -11.84 10.81 1.73
C ASP A 199 -11.06 10.51 0.45
N TYR A 200 -9.77 10.82 0.48
CA TYR A 200 -8.80 10.51 -0.57
C TYR A 200 -8.02 9.22 -0.30
N THR A 201 -8.34 8.47 0.75
CA THR A 201 -7.66 7.19 1.06
C THR A 201 -8.02 6.07 0.08
N GLY A 202 -9.08 6.26 -0.73
CA GLY A 202 -9.51 5.25 -1.69
C GLY A 202 -8.42 4.86 -2.68
N ALA A 203 -7.62 5.81 -3.17
CA ALA A 203 -6.52 5.52 -4.09
C ALA A 203 -5.41 4.64 -3.46
N LEU A 204 -5.31 4.59 -2.12
CA LEU A 204 -4.38 3.67 -1.42
C LEU A 204 -4.74 2.19 -1.60
N LYS A 205 -5.97 1.90 -2.02
CA LYS A 205 -6.43 0.53 -2.35
C LYS A 205 -6.11 0.14 -3.79
N GLY A 206 -5.59 1.08 -4.59
CA GLY A 206 -5.16 0.85 -5.96
C GLY A 206 -3.86 0.06 -6.04
N ASP A 207 -3.57 -0.39 -7.25
CA ASP A 207 -2.40 -1.16 -7.62
C ASP A 207 -1.32 -0.28 -8.27
N ILE A 208 -1.11 0.92 -7.71
CA ILE A 208 -0.04 1.84 -8.11
C ILE A 208 0.86 2.07 -6.90
N GLY A 209 2.17 2.03 -7.13
CA GLY A 209 3.18 2.24 -6.10
C GLY A 209 4.12 1.03 -5.94
N PRO A 210 5.39 1.20 -5.55
CA PRO A 210 6.12 2.45 -5.46
C PRO A 210 6.10 3.25 -6.76
N PHE A 211 6.28 4.57 -6.67
CA PHE A 211 6.24 5.40 -7.87
C PHE A 211 7.39 5.03 -8.81
N LEU A 212 7.08 4.80 -10.08
CA LEU A 212 8.12 4.75 -11.10
C LEU A 212 8.83 6.09 -11.18
N ARG A 213 10.12 6.06 -11.47
CA ARG A 213 10.94 7.25 -11.66
C ARG A 213 11.92 7.02 -12.79
N SER A 214 12.29 8.11 -13.46
CA SER A 214 13.37 8.08 -14.45
C SER A 214 14.68 7.64 -13.77
N LEU A 215 15.48 6.84 -14.49
CA LEU A 215 16.85 6.50 -14.07
C LEU A 215 17.78 7.71 -14.09
N ASN A 216 17.45 8.74 -14.85
CA ASN A 216 18.23 9.96 -15.01
C ASN A 216 17.78 11.08 -14.06
N GLY A 217 16.58 10.94 -13.48
CA GLY A 217 16.03 11.86 -12.48
C GLY A 217 16.59 11.64 -11.06
N PRO A 218 16.16 12.45 -10.08
CA PRO A 218 15.16 13.51 -10.22
C PRO A 218 15.71 14.74 -10.95
N TYR A 219 14.84 15.44 -11.68
CA TYR A 219 15.17 16.71 -12.34
C TYR A 219 14.84 17.90 -11.45
N THR A 220 15.65 18.95 -11.54
CA THR A 220 15.37 20.23 -10.87
C THR A 220 15.09 21.28 -11.92
N GLU A 221 13.92 21.94 -11.82
CA GLU A 221 13.51 23.00 -12.74
C GLU A 221 13.05 24.24 -11.99
N ILE A 222 13.11 25.39 -12.65
CA ILE A 222 12.64 26.66 -12.07
C ILE A 222 11.19 26.89 -12.48
N ASN A 223 10.31 27.01 -11.50
CA ASN A 223 8.95 27.45 -11.74
C ASN A 223 8.95 28.93 -12.11
N PRO A 224 8.52 29.33 -13.32
CA PRO A 224 8.60 30.71 -13.78
C PRO A 224 7.65 31.65 -13.00
N VAL A 225 6.63 31.12 -12.33
CA VAL A 225 5.69 31.91 -11.53
C VAL A 225 6.21 32.15 -10.13
N THR A 226 6.65 31.10 -9.43
CA THR A 226 7.09 31.20 -8.04
C THR A 226 8.58 31.51 -7.89
N GLN A 227 9.37 31.38 -8.98
CA GLN A 227 10.83 31.48 -9.01
C GLN A 227 11.53 30.45 -8.10
N GLN A 228 10.82 29.40 -7.67
CA GLN A 228 11.36 28.33 -6.85
C GLN A 228 11.96 27.22 -7.72
N ALA A 229 13.07 26.65 -7.24
CA ALA A 229 13.59 25.40 -7.76
C ALA A 229 12.75 24.24 -7.22
N GLU A 230 12.13 23.49 -8.12
CA GLU A 230 11.27 22.36 -7.81
C GLU A 230 11.87 21.08 -8.38
N LYS A 231 11.59 19.94 -7.75
CA LYS A 231 12.14 18.65 -8.15
C LYS A 231 11.06 17.72 -8.67
N PHE A 232 11.40 16.92 -9.67
CA PHE A 232 10.48 16.01 -10.35
C PHE A 232 11.11 14.62 -10.48
N ILE A 233 10.31 13.56 -10.32
CA ILE A 233 10.78 12.16 -10.42
C ILE A 233 11.06 11.71 -11.86
N GLY A 234 10.66 12.49 -12.84
CA GLY A 234 10.86 12.27 -14.27
C GLY A 234 10.51 13.53 -15.04
N ASP A 235 10.50 13.41 -16.36
CA ASP A 235 10.11 14.46 -17.27
C ASP A 235 9.09 13.90 -18.28
N PRO A 236 7.84 14.39 -18.30
CA PRO A 236 6.81 13.83 -19.17
C PRO A 236 6.99 14.18 -20.65
N ASN A 237 7.97 15.03 -20.97
CA ASN A 237 8.22 15.50 -22.34
C ASN A 237 9.28 14.68 -23.08
N ILE A 238 9.87 13.67 -22.42
CA ILE A 238 10.85 12.75 -22.98
C ILE A 238 10.56 11.33 -22.51
N GLU A 239 10.87 10.36 -23.35
CA GLU A 239 10.77 8.95 -23.00
C GLU A 239 12.12 8.44 -22.48
N GLU A 240 12.13 7.87 -21.27
CA GLU A 240 13.34 7.40 -20.61
C GLU A 240 13.13 6.07 -19.88
N ALA A 241 14.23 5.34 -19.67
CA ALA A 241 14.20 4.14 -18.85
C ALA A 241 13.87 4.45 -17.39
N VAL A 242 13.08 3.58 -16.76
CA VAL A 242 12.58 3.78 -15.39
C VAL A 242 13.05 2.71 -14.41
N THR A 243 12.88 3.02 -13.13
CA THR A 243 12.97 2.07 -12.01
C THR A 243 11.85 2.32 -11.00
N GLY A 244 11.64 1.39 -10.07
CA GLY A 244 10.66 1.52 -8.99
C GLY A 244 9.53 0.50 -9.01
N SER A 245 9.43 -0.34 -10.05
CA SER A 245 8.44 -1.43 -10.08
C SER A 245 8.63 -2.36 -8.88
N PRO A 246 7.56 -2.69 -8.12
CA PRO A 246 7.63 -3.64 -7.01
C PRO A 246 7.87 -5.08 -7.51
N PHE A 247 7.60 -5.36 -8.79
CA PHE A 247 7.74 -6.68 -9.41
C PHE A 247 9.02 -6.84 -10.23
N ASN A 248 9.91 -5.85 -10.20
CA ASN A 248 11.08 -5.77 -11.10
C ASN A 248 10.70 -5.81 -12.60
N THR A 249 9.51 -5.33 -12.94
CA THR A 249 9.00 -5.21 -14.32
C THR A 249 9.05 -3.76 -14.78
N ASN A 250 10.23 -3.14 -14.80
CA ASN A 250 10.41 -1.74 -15.25
C ASN A 250 10.25 -1.58 -16.77
N TYR A 251 9.20 -2.18 -17.35
CA TYR A 251 8.91 -2.24 -18.77
C TYR A 251 7.42 -2.55 -19.00
N VAL A 252 6.93 -2.24 -20.19
CA VAL A 252 5.68 -2.78 -20.73
C VAL A 252 6.01 -3.81 -21.81
N ARG A 253 5.37 -4.98 -21.76
CA ARG A 253 5.56 -6.06 -22.73
C ARG A 253 4.22 -6.66 -23.11
N ILE A 254 3.98 -6.82 -24.41
CA ILE A 254 2.81 -7.54 -24.93
C ILE A 254 3.26 -8.83 -25.62
N GLN A 255 2.61 -9.92 -25.24
CA GLN A 255 2.76 -11.23 -25.87
C GLN A 255 1.41 -11.65 -26.45
N GLY A 256 1.39 -12.32 -27.60
CA GLY A 256 0.14 -12.68 -28.26
C GLY A 256 0.25 -13.76 -29.34
N PRO A 257 -0.81 -13.96 -30.14
CA PRO A 257 -0.85 -14.92 -31.23
C PRO A 257 0.28 -14.72 -32.24
N ASN A 258 0.59 -15.75 -33.04
CA ASN A 258 1.61 -15.72 -34.08
C ASN A 258 3.03 -15.35 -33.62
N GLY A 259 3.31 -15.48 -32.32
CA GLY A 259 4.63 -15.19 -31.74
C GLY A 259 4.88 -13.70 -31.49
N ILE A 260 3.83 -12.87 -31.41
CA ILE A 260 3.96 -11.47 -30.98
C ILE A 260 4.62 -11.44 -29.60
N ASP A 261 5.71 -10.68 -29.51
CA ASP A 261 6.48 -10.46 -28.28
C ASP A 261 7.24 -9.13 -28.42
N LEU A 262 6.61 -8.05 -27.97
CA LEU A 262 7.14 -6.68 -28.06
C LEU A 262 7.30 -6.10 -26.66
N ARG A 263 8.32 -5.27 -26.47
CA ARG A 263 8.62 -4.65 -25.17
C ARG A 263 9.20 -3.25 -25.36
N THR A 264 8.81 -2.34 -24.47
CA THR A 264 9.48 -1.06 -24.23
C THR A 264 9.84 -0.95 -22.75
N ASP A 265 11.01 -0.39 -22.44
CA ASP A 265 11.41 0.04 -21.10
C ASP A 265 11.39 1.57 -20.95
N LEU A 266 10.94 2.28 -21.98
CA LEU A 266 10.87 3.75 -22.00
C LEU A 266 9.49 4.24 -21.56
N PHE A 267 9.49 5.25 -20.69
CA PHE A 267 8.29 5.89 -20.19
C PHE A 267 8.46 7.42 -20.17
N ALA A 268 7.35 8.14 -20.38
CA ALA A 268 7.21 9.54 -20.02
C ALA A 268 6.63 9.62 -18.60
N VAL A 269 7.36 10.24 -17.66
CA VAL A 269 7.01 10.23 -16.22
C VAL A 269 6.80 11.64 -15.70
N SER A 270 5.66 11.90 -15.06
CA SER A 270 5.41 13.14 -14.31
C SER A 270 5.19 12.87 -12.82
N GLY A 271 5.65 13.80 -12.00
CA GLY A 271 5.42 13.80 -10.55
C GLY A 271 6.35 14.79 -9.86
N LYS A 272 5.78 15.74 -9.13
CA LYS A 272 6.55 16.74 -8.36
C LYS A 272 6.88 16.17 -6.98
N LEU A 273 8.16 16.11 -6.65
CA LEU A 273 8.59 15.73 -5.30
C LEU A 273 8.12 16.78 -4.30
N SER A 274 7.46 16.31 -3.24
CA SER A 274 6.97 17.18 -2.18
C SER A 274 8.10 17.84 -1.40
N SER A 275 7.83 19.03 -0.87
CA SER A 275 8.66 19.62 0.18
C SER A 275 8.29 19.12 1.58
N VAL A 276 7.17 18.40 1.70
CA VAL A 276 6.82 17.65 2.91
C VAL A 276 7.84 16.53 3.08
N ASP A 277 8.42 16.48 4.27
CA ASP A 277 9.40 15.47 4.63
C ASP A 277 8.86 14.69 5.82
N LEU A 278 8.57 13.40 5.62
CA LEU A 278 8.04 12.51 6.63
C LEU A 278 9.10 11.49 7.04
N PRO A 279 9.15 11.09 8.32
CA PRO A 279 9.97 9.98 8.76
C PRO A 279 9.65 8.71 7.95
N ALA A 280 10.63 7.81 7.83
CA ALA A 280 10.42 6.50 7.24
C ALA A 280 9.22 5.80 7.90
N PRO A 281 8.26 5.27 7.11
CA PRO A 281 7.14 4.50 7.63
C PRO A 281 7.60 3.40 8.59
N VAL A 282 7.04 3.35 9.80
CA VAL A 282 7.29 2.22 10.70
C VAL A 282 6.09 1.99 11.60
N LEU A 283 5.63 0.75 11.63
CA LEU A 283 4.57 0.29 12.49
C LEU A 283 5.00 -1.02 13.14
N VAL A 284 5.28 -0.99 14.44
CA VAL A 284 5.55 -2.22 15.19
C VAL A 284 4.22 -2.91 15.44
N GLN A 285 4.03 -4.06 14.81
CA GLN A 285 2.80 -4.85 14.93
C GLN A 285 2.80 -5.67 16.21
N ARG A 286 3.97 -6.20 16.59
CA ARG A 286 4.13 -7.02 17.79
C ARG A 286 5.56 -7.01 18.28
N ALA A 287 5.76 -6.86 19.58
CA ALA A 287 7.02 -7.11 20.27
C ALA A 287 6.73 -7.96 21.52
N THR A 288 6.99 -9.27 21.44
CA THR A 288 6.66 -10.21 22.52
C THR A 288 7.89 -10.97 22.98
N TYR A 289 7.88 -11.43 24.23
CA TYR A 289 8.89 -12.37 24.72
C TYR A 289 8.27 -13.73 25.05
N SER A 290 9.09 -14.77 25.14
CA SER A 290 8.73 -16.05 25.74
C SER A 290 9.91 -16.59 26.55
N ARG A 291 9.60 -17.36 27.60
CA ARG A 291 10.60 -18.01 28.45
C ARG A 291 10.15 -19.41 28.80
N THR A 292 11.03 -20.37 28.65
CA THR A 292 10.82 -21.75 29.11
C THR A 292 12.06 -22.25 29.84
N SER A 293 11.93 -23.36 30.57
CA SER A 293 13.10 -24.05 31.12
C SER A 293 13.35 -25.33 30.34
N SER A 294 14.56 -25.49 29.83
CA SER A 294 15.06 -26.72 29.21
C SER A 294 16.33 -27.14 29.92
N ASP A 295 16.39 -28.37 30.41
CA ASP A 295 17.56 -28.93 31.12
C ASP A 295 18.08 -28.06 32.28
N GLY A 296 17.18 -27.33 32.96
CA GLY A 296 17.52 -26.45 34.08
C GLY A 296 18.09 -25.09 33.68
N ALA A 297 18.20 -24.79 32.38
CA ALA A 297 18.55 -23.47 31.85
C ALA A 297 17.29 -22.73 31.36
N VAL A 298 17.32 -21.39 31.40
CA VAL A 298 16.30 -20.56 30.77
C VAL A 298 16.54 -20.51 29.27
N VAL A 299 15.53 -20.85 28.50
CA VAL A 299 15.47 -20.62 27.06
C VAL A 299 14.50 -19.47 26.84
N ALA A 300 15.04 -18.32 26.43
CA ALA A 300 14.27 -17.11 26.19
C ALA A 300 14.29 -16.73 24.72
N GLN A 301 13.25 -15.99 24.32
CA GLN A 301 13.10 -15.47 22.98
C GLN A 301 12.38 -14.12 23.02
N GLN A 302 12.80 -13.20 22.16
CA GLN A 302 12.15 -11.93 21.85
C GLN A 302 11.79 -11.95 20.37
N ASP A 303 10.54 -11.67 20.05
CA ASP A 303 10.01 -11.67 18.69
C ASP A 303 9.46 -10.30 18.34
N VAL A 304 9.96 -9.71 17.26
CA VAL A 304 9.52 -8.40 16.77
C VAL A 304 8.99 -8.54 15.35
N PHE A 305 7.76 -8.07 15.15
CA PHE A 305 7.09 -7.96 13.86
C PHE A 305 6.82 -6.48 13.59
N ALA A 306 7.21 -6.00 12.42
CA ALA A 306 7.00 -4.62 12.02
C ALA A 306 6.65 -4.49 10.54
N MET A 307 5.88 -3.46 10.20
CA MET A 307 5.79 -2.95 8.84
C MET A 307 6.76 -1.77 8.70
N ALA A 308 7.55 -1.78 7.63
CA ALA A 308 8.50 -0.72 7.29
C ALA A 308 8.77 -0.77 5.76
N PRO A 309 9.40 0.25 5.15
CA PRO A 309 9.70 0.28 3.73
C PRO A 309 10.23 -1.07 3.20
N PRO A 310 9.64 -1.62 2.13
CA PRO A 310 10.12 -2.87 1.54
C PRO A 310 11.53 -2.67 0.98
N PRO A 311 12.23 -3.77 0.62
CA PRO A 311 13.56 -3.67 0.02
C PRO A 311 13.57 -2.69 -1.16
N PRO A 312 14.61 -1.84 -1.28
CA PRO A 312 15.88 -1.89 -0.56
C PRO A 312 15.86 -1.18 0.82
N GLY A 313 14.69 -0.77 1.34
CA GLY A 313 14.57 -0.36 2.74
C GLY A 313 15.02 -1.46 3.70
N THR A 314 15.36 -1.08 4.94
CA THR A 314 15.82 -2.01 5.97
C THR A 314 15.11 -1.77 7.29
N ALA A 315 14.99 -2.82 8.10
CA ALA A 315 14.50 -2.76 9.47
C ALA A 315 15.43 -3.50 10.44
N SER A 316 15.53 -2.98 11.66
CA SER A 316 16.30 -3.58 12.75
C SER A 316 15.68 -3.23 14.10
N PHE A 317 16.06 -3.93 15.16
CA PHE A 317 15.76 -3.49 16.52
C PHE A 317 16.96 -3.69 17.44
N LEU A 318 17.01 -3.00 18.57
CA LEU A 318 17.91 -3.37 19.67
C LEU A 318 17.16 -4.32 20.60
N ASP A 319 17.75 -5.48 20.89
CA ASP A 319 17.19 -6.40 21.88
C ASP A 319 17.31 -5.84 23.31
N SER A 320 16.75 -6.54 24.29
CA SER A 320 16.76 -6.05 25.68
C SER A 320 18.16 -5.91 26.31
N ALA A 321 19.22 -6.42 25.68
CA ALA A 321 20.61 -6.20 26.10
C ALA A 321 21.27 -5.03 25.34
N GLY A 322 20.55 -4.36 24.43
CA GLY A 322 21.06 -3.28 23.60
C GLY A 322 21.83 -3.78 22.38
N THR A 323 21.72 -5.06 22.02
CA THR A 323 22.41 -5.63 20.85
C THR A 323 21.57 -5.42 19.59
N PRO A 324 22.13 -4.87 18.50
CA PRO A 324 21.41 -4.75 17.24
C PRO A 324 21.05 -6.11 16.63
N VAL A 325 19.79 -6.24 16.21
CA VAL A 325 19.25 -7.39 15.49
C VAL A 325 18.71 -6.90 14.16
N THR A 326 19.31 -7.38 13.06
CA THR A 326 18.77 -7.16 11.71
C THR A 326 17.51 -7.97 11.51
N MET A 327 16.44 -7.35 11.00
CA MET A 327 15.21 -8.05 10.68
C MET A 327 15.28 -8.61 9.26
N THR A 328 14.58 -9.73 9.03
CA THR A 328 14.40 -10.34 7.71
C THR A 328 13.05 -9.93 7.15
N GLU A 329 13.04 -9.54 5.88
CA GLU A 329 11.80 -9.21 5.17
C GLU A 329 11.18 -10.46 4.55
N ALA A 330 9.87 -10.61 4.69
CA ALA A 330 9.20 -11.85 4.37
C ALA A 330 8.90 -12.00 2.88
N ASN A 331 8.52 -10.92 2.19
CA ASN A 331 7.70 -11.06 0.99
C ASN A 331 7.58 -9.82 0.08
N SER A 332 8.56 -8.93 0.10
CA SER A 332 8.61 -7.64 -0.61
C SER A 332 7.45 -6.68 -0.36
N THR A 333 6.63 -6.89 0.69
CA THR A 333 5.56 -5.96 1.09
C THR A 333 5.96 -5.07 2.25
N GLY A 334 7.18 -5.24 2.78
CA GLY A 334 7.65 -4.50 3.94
C GLY A 334 7.21 -5.14 5.26
N SER A 335 6.94 -6.45 5.24
CA SER A 335 6.65 -7.23 6.44
C SER A 335 7.95 -7.78 7.01
N TRP A 336 8.39 -7.25 8.13
CA TRP A 336 9.67 -7.56 8.74
C TRP A 336 9.50 -8.40 10.01
N TYR A 337 10.37 -9.39 10.19
CA TYR A 337 10.47 -10.19 11.40
C TYR A 337 11.91 -10.25 11.90
N GLY A 338 12.11 -10.13 13.20
CA GLY A 338 13.41 -10.37 13.83
C GLY A 338 13.27 -11.02 15.20
N GLN A 339 14.33 -11.72 15.61
CA GLN A 339 14.35 -12.51 16.83
C GLN A 339 15.67 -12.31 17.61
N SER A 340 15.58 -12.29 18.93
CA SER A 340 16.73 -12.41 19.84
C SER A 340 16.52 -13.54 20.85
N ALA A 341 17.59 -14.21 21.27
CA ALA A 341 17.57 -15.25 22.30
C ALA A 341 17.89 -14.72 23.71
N VAL A 342 18.00 -13.39 23.87
CA VAL A 342 18.31 -12.76 25.15
C VAL A 342 17.13 -12.90 26.12
N ASP A 343 17.42 -13.34 27.36
CA ASP A 343 16.47 -13.35 28.47
C ASP A 343 16.24 -11.92 28.99
N PRO A 344 15.03 -11.34 28.82
CA PRO A 344 14.80 -9.95 29.16
C PRO A 344 14.58 -9.75 30.66
N THR A 345 15.15 -8.66 31.19
CA THR A 345 14.68 -8.08 32.46
C THR A 345 13.54 -7.12 32.17
N LEU A 346 12.35 -7.39 32.72
CA LEU A 346 11.12 -6.65 32.45
C LEU A 346 10.81 -5.65 33.57
N PRO A 347 10.15 -4.52 33.26
CA PRO A 347 9.68 -4.09 31.94
C PRO A 347 10.81 -3.47 31.09
N VAL A 348 10.73 -3.64 29.77
CA VAL A 348 11.66 -3.03 28.81
C VAL A 348 10.92 -2.67 27.52
N SER A 349 11.41 -1.66 26.80
CA SER A 349 10.99 -1.35 25.43
C SER A 349 12.16 -1.56 24.48
N LEU A 350 11.88 -2.15 23.32
CA LEU A 350 12.83 -2.36 22.24
C LEU A 350 12.74 -1.20 21.25
N PRO A 351 13.85 -0.48 20.99
CA PRO A 351 13.93 0.45 19.87
C PRO A 351 13.88 -0.33 18.55
N VAL A 352 12.86 -0.08 17.73
CA VAL A 352 12.73 -0.63 16.36
C VAL A 352 12.99 0.47 15.36
N THR A 353 13.94 0.27 14.46
CA THR A 353 14.43 1.26 13.50
C THR A 353 14.14 0.83 12.06
N ALA A 354 13.51 1.73 11.30
CA ALA A 354 13.32 1.61 9.86
C ALA A 354 14.17 2.64 9.11
N ASP A 355 14.78 2.22 8.00
CA ASP A 355 15.64 3.05 7.16
C ASP A 355 15.29 2.87 5.67
N ASN A 356 15.00 3.97 4.98
CA ASN A 356 14.69 4.02 3.56
C ASN A 356 15.72 4.76 2.70
N HIS A 357 16.91 5.10 3.22
CA HIS A 357 17.91 5.88 2.46
C HIS A 357 18.40 5.16 1.20
N LEU A 358 18.43 3.82 1.20
CA LEU A 358 18.80 3.06 0.00
C LEU A 358 17.76 3.22 -1.13
N ALA A 359 16.49 3.45 -0.81
CA ALA A 359 15.44 3.72 -1.78
C ALA A 359 15.33 5.22 -2.12
N ILE A 360 15.64 6.09 -1.15
CA ILE A 360 15.52 7.54 -1.21
C ILE A 360 16.76 8.17 -0.52
N PRO A 361 17.86 8.42 -1.24
CA PRO A 361 19.10 8.91 -0.62
C PRO A 361 18.99 10.25 0.12
N THR A 362 17.93 11.01 -0.16
CA THR A 362 17.63 12.30 0.46
C THR A 362 16.60 12.22 1.58
N ALA A 363 16.18 11.03 2.01
CA ALA A 363 15.23 10.86 3.10
C ALA A 363 15.78 11.40 4.43
N LEU A 364 14.87 11.67 5.38
CA LEU A 364 15.23 11.94 6.78
C LEU A 364 15.98 10.76 7.41
N PRO A 365 16.77 11.01 8.47
CA PRO A 365 17.41 9.97 9.26
C PRO A 365 16.47 8.81 9.65
N PRO A 366 17.02 7.59 9.86
CA PRO A 366 16.21 6.42 10.18
C PRO A 366 15.23 6.65 11.33
N THR A 367 14.02 6.14 11.17
CA THR A 367 12.94 6.35 12.14
C THR A 367 12.98 5.26 13.19
N THR A 368 13.01 5.64 14.47
CA THR A 368 13.04 4.69 15.59
C THR A 368 11.80 4.84 16.45
N VAL A 369 11.07 3.74 16.65
CA VAL A 369 9.90 3.64 17.51
C VAL A 369 10.20 2.73 18.69
N GLN A 370 9.78 3.14 19.89
CA GLN A 370 9.92 2.34 21.10
C GLN A 370 8.75 1.37 21.22
N ALA A 371 9.03 0.06 21.18
CA ALA A 371 8.03 -0.99 21.30
C ALA A 371 8.13 -1.65 22.68
N PRO A 372 7.12 -1.55 23.56
CA PRO A 372 7.09 -2.29 24.81
C PRO A 372 7.22 -3.80 24.53
N LEU A 373 8.15 -4.48 25.21
CA LEU A 373 8.29 -5.92 25.13
C LEU A 373 7.29 -6.56 26.10
N THR A 374 6.25 -7.19 25.55
CA THR A 374 5.11 -7.69 26.34
C THR A 374 5.01 -9.21 26.35
N ASP A 375 4.25 -9.74 27.30
CA ASP A 375 3.89 -11.16 27.34
C ASP A 375 3.01 -11.53 26.13
N LEU A 376 3.14 -12.77 25.63
CA LEU A 376 2.20 -13.32 24.66
C LEU A 376 1.15 -14.14 25.42
N VAL A 377 -0.01 -13.52 25.62
CA VAL A 377 -1.18 -14.16 26.21
C VAL A 377 -1.95 -14.91 25.12
N THR A 378 -2.50 -16.08 25.44
CA THR A 378 -3.39 -16.83 24.55
C THR A 378 -4.56 -17.39 25.34
N ILE A 379 -5.79 -17.03 24.96
CA ILE A 379 -7.01 -17.63 25.48
C ILE A 379 -7.29 -18.88 24.65
N THR A 380 -7.46 -20.01 25.33
CA THR A 380 -7.77 -21.30 24.67
C THR A 380 -9.20 -21.75 24.93
N ARG A 381 -9.87 -21.14 25.93
CA ARG A 381 -11.28 -21.37 26.22
C ARG A 381 -11.91 -20.10 26.78
N ALA A 382 -13.08 -19.73 26.23
CA ALA A 382 -13.98 -18.70 26.75
C ALA A 382 -15.42 -19.20 26.55
N GLU A 383 -15.96 -19.91 27.53
CA GLU A 383 -17.25 -20.60 27.41
C GLU A 383 -18.21 -20.22 28.54
N TYR A 384 -19.46 -19.94 28.22
CA TYR A 384 -20.51 -19.70 29.21
C TYR A 384 -21.58 -20.79 29.16
N SER A 385 -21.84 -21.43 30.31
CA SER A 385 -22.85 -22.48 30.46
C SER A 385 -24.20 -21.89 30.86
N LEU A 386 -25.22 -22.11 30.03
CA LEU A 386 -26.60 -21.70 30.32
C LEU A 386 -27.18 -22.42 31.54
N GLY A 387 -26.89 -23.73 31.70
CA GLY A 387 -27.41 -24.52 32.82
C GLY A 387 -26.89 -24.09 34.20
N SER A 388 -25.69 -23.50 34.26
CA SER A 388 -25.02 -23.16 35.53
C SER A 388 -24.77 -21.66 35.75
N GLY A 389 -24.85 -20.84 34.71
CA GLY A 389 -24.50 -19.42 34.78
C GLY A 389 -23.00 -19.17 35.02
N GLN A 390 -22.16 -20.16 34.71
CA GLN A 390 -20.70 -20.10 34.88
C GLN A 390 -20.01 -19.75 33.57
N LEU A 391 -19.01 -18.89 33.67
CA LEU A 391 -18.07 -18.56 32.60
C LEU A 391 -16.76 -19.30 32.88
N SER A 392 -16.28 -20.13 31.97
CA SER A 392 -14.98 -20.81 32.06
C SER A 392 -13.98 -20.14 31.13
N ILE A 393 -12.84 -19.75 31.68
CA ILE A 393 -11.77 -19.08 30.96
C ILE A 393 -10.49 -19.84 31.20
N ASP A 394 -9.84 -20.32 30.13
CA ASP A 394 -8.48 -20.83 30.17
C ASP A 394 -7.58 -19.96 29.30
N ALA A 395 -6.45 -19.54 29.86
CA ALA A 395 -5.46 -18.75 29.14
C ALA A 395 -4.04 -19.11 29.58
N SER A 396 -3.07 -18.88 28.70
CA SER A 396 -1.65 -19.10 28.96
C SER A 396 -0.82 -17.85 28.76
N THR A 397 0.27 -17.74 29.49
CA THR A 397 1.38 -16.79 29.28
C THR A 397 2.53 -17.50 28.55
N SER A 398 3.29 -16.76 27.74
CA SER A 398 4.53 -17.24 27.13
C SER A 398 5.70 -17.27 28.10
N ASP A 399 5.56 -16.69 29.29
CA ASP A 399 6.52 -16.73 30.37
C ASP A 399 6.27 -17.94 31.29
N ARG A 400 6.92 -19.07 30.96
CA ARG A 400 6.81 -20.31 31.74
C ARG A 400 7.83 -20.41 32.86
N THR A 401 8.78 -19.48 32.97
CA THR A 401 9.82 -19.49 34.02
C THR A 401 9.43 -18.64 35.22
N ALA A 402 8.79 -17.49 35.00
CA ALA A 402 8.23 -16.64 36.04
C ALA A 402 6.82 -16.16 35.67
N PRO A 403 5.80 -17.05 35.63
CA PRO A 403 4.48 -16.72 35.12
C PRO A 403 3.84 -15.49 35.78
N PRO A 404 3.57 -14.40 35.03
CA PRO A 404 2.92 -13.21 35.57
C PRO A 404 1.48 -13.49 36.01
N THR A 405 0.89 -12.56 36.75
CA THR A 405 -0.56 -12.56 36.99
C THR A 405 -1.30 -12.31 35.67
N LEU A 406 -2.34 -13.10 35.40
CA LEU A 406 -3.28 -12.86 34.30
C LEU A 406 -4.64 -12.46 34.88
N THR A 407 -5.23 -11.40 34.34
CA THR A 407 -6.51 -10.84 34.81
C THR A 407 -7.50 -10.78 33.66
N ALA A 408 -8.71 -11.33 33.89
CA ALA A 408 -9.81 -11.32 32.93
C ALA A 408 -10.74 -10.12 33.13
N TYR A 409 -11.21 -9.59 32.00
CA TYR A 409 -12.18 -8.51 31.91
C TYR A 409 -13.27 -8.86 30.91
N ALA A 410 -14.48 -8.38 31.16
CA ALA A 410 -15.58 -8.44 30.22
C ALA A 410 -15.31 -7.48 29.06
N GLY A 411 -15.01 -8.03 27.88
CA GLY A 411 -14.71 -7.39 26.59
C GLY A 411 -14.72 -5.85 26.55
N ALA A 412 -15.69 -5.31 25.82
CA ALA A 412 -15.83 -3.87 25.55
C ALA A 412 -16.23 -3.03 26.78
N SER A 413 -16.86 -3.63 27.79
CA SER A 413 -17.23 -2.91 29.01
C SER A 413 -16.03 -2.65 29.93
N GLY A 414 -14.97 -3.46 29.80
CA GLY A 414 -13.78 -3.38 30.65
C GLY A 414 -14.04 -3.75 32.11
N ALA A 415 -15.20 -4.32 32.43
CA ALA A 415 -15.53 -4.71 33.79
C ALA A 415 -14.64 -5.87 34.24
N LEU A 416 -14.09 -5.77 35.45
CA LEU A 416 -13.25 -6.82 36.03
C LEU A 416 -14.05 -8.10 36.24
N ILE A 417 -13.54 -9.22 35.74
CA ILE A 417 -14.06 -10.56 36.03
C ILE A 417 -13.26 -11.17 37.19
N GLY A 418 -11.93 -11.10 37.13
CA GLY A 418 -11.03 -11.55 38.21
C GLY A 418 -9.69 -12.05 37.71
N GLU A 419 -8.85 -12.50 38.64
CA GLU A 419 -7.53 -13.06 38.34
C GLU A 419 -7.63 -14.57 38.09
N LEU A 420 -6.90 -15.07 37.08
CA LEU A 420 -6.83 -16.50 36.78
C LEU A 420 -5.80 -17.17 37.69
N ALA A 421 -6.10 -18.39 38.13
CA ALA A 421 -5.22 -19.19 38.97
C ALA A 421 -4.45 -20.23 38.15
N GLY A 422 -3.20 -20.50 38.51
CA GLY A 422 -2.35 -21.50 37.85
C GLY A 422 -0.90 -21.05 37.67
N GLY A 423 -0.11 -21.90 37.03
CA GLY A 423 1.27 -21.62 36.62
C GLY A 423 1.29 -20.77 35.35
N ALA A 424 1.97 -21.26 34.31
CA ALA A 424 1.94 -20.62 32.99
C ALA A 424 0.60 -20.78 32.29
N ASP A 425 -0.02 -21.95 32.44
CA ASP A 425 -1.38 -22.21 32.01
C ASP A 425 -2.31 -21.94 33.21
N LYS A 426 -3.31 -21.07 33.02
CA LYS A 426 -4.17 -20.56 34.09
C LYS A 426 -5.64 -20.69 33.71
N SER A 427 -6.49 -20.79 34.73
CA SER A 427 -7.94 -20.93 34.54
C SER A 427 -8.74 -20.20 35.60
N MET A 428 -10.00 -19.91 35.30
CA MET A 428 -11.02 -19.50 36.27
C MET A 428 -12.42 -19.90 35.80
N SER A 429 -13.34 -20.10 36.75
CA SER A 429 -14.75 -20.40 36.46
C SER A 429 -15.72 -19.56 37.32
N PRO A 430 -15.74 -18.22 37.17
CA PRO A 430 -16.65 -17.36 37.94
C PRO A 430 -18.13 -17.59 37.56
N GLY A 431 -19.01 -17.45 38.55
CA GLY A 431 -20.43 -17.27 38.29
C GLY A 431 -20.70 -15.83 37.87
N VAL A 432 -21.26 -15.61 36.68
CA VAL A 432 -21.49 -14.27 36.11
C VAL A 432 -22.98 -13.90 36.02
N GLY A 433 -23.85 -14.75 36.57
CA GLY A 433 -25.30 -14.55 36.50
C GLY A 433 -25.87 -14.97 35.15
N PRO A 434 -27.12 -14.60 34.83
CA PRO A 434 -27.84 -15.10 33.64
C PRO A 434 -27.37 -14.47 32.32
N VAL A 435 -26.60 -13.39 32.36
CA VAL A 435 -26.18 -12.63 31.18
C VAL A 435 -24.64 -12.63 31.10
N PRO A 436 -24.04 -13.41 30.19
CA PRO A 436 -22.60 -13.39 30.00
C PRO A 436 -22.13 -12.14 29.24
N PRO A 437 -20.83 -11.80 29.34
CA PRO A 437 -20.24 -10.85 28.40
C PRO A 437 -20.14 -11.47 26.99
N ALA A 438 -20.15 -10.64 25.95
CA ALA A 438 -20.01 -11.09 24.57
C ALA A 438 -18.59 -11.55 24.22
N SER A 439 -17.58 -11.00 24.90
CA SER A 439 -16.18 -11.40 24.77
C SER A 439 -15.45 -11.30 26.10
N VAL A 440 -14.34 -12.01 26.22
CA VAL A 440 -13.43 -11.95 27.36
C VAL A 440 -12.08 -11.45 26.86
N ARG A 441 -11.51 -10.47 27.56
CA ARG A 441 -10.12 -10.04 27.39
C ARG A 441 -9.30 -10.48 28.59
N VAL A 442 -8.19 -11.17 28.36
CA VAL A 442 -7.23 -11.52 29.41
C VAL A 442 -5.95 -10.70 29.21
N THR A 443 -5.48 -10.03 30.26
CA THR A 443 -4.28 -9.19 30.23
C THR A 443 -3.22 -9.71 31.18
N SER A 444 -1.95 -9.62 30.80
CA SER A 444 -0.82 -9.97 31.67
C SER A 444 -0.27 -8.77 32.44
N ALA A 445 0.21 -9.00 33.67
CA ALA A 445 0.87 -8.00 34.49
C ALA A 445 2.19 -7.47 33.86
N ASN A 446 2.80 -8.24 32.95
CA ASN A 446 3.96 -7.82 32.17
C ASN A 446 3.58 -7.20 30.81
N GLY A 447 2.32 -6.76 30.67
CA GLY A 447 1.75 -6.24 29.43
C GLY A 447 1.38 -7.35 28.44
N GLY A 448 0.62 -7.01 27.40
CA GLY A 448 0.08 -7.98 26.45
C GLY A 448 -1.29 -8.51 26.86
N SER A 449 -2.09 -8.89 25.87
CA SER A 449 -3.45 -9.36 26.08
C SER A 449 -3.94 -10.17 24.90
N ASP A 450 -4.96 -10.98 25.15
CA ASP A 450 -5.73 -11.66 24.13
C ASP A 450 -7.23 -11.44 24.38
N THR A 451 -8.05 -11.52 23.32
CA THR A 451 -9.51 -11.33 23.40
C THR A 451 -10.22 -12.34 22.52
N GLU A 452 -11.14 -13.09 23.13
CA GLU A 452 -11.94 -14.11 22.45
C GLU A 452 -13.44 -13.87 22.66
N GLU A 453 -14.24 -14.23 21.66
CA GLU A 453 -15.70 -14.25 21.80
C GLU A 453 -16.13 -15.35 22.79
N VAL A 454 -17.16 -15.08 23.58
CA VAL A 454 -17.69 -16.07 24.52
C VAL A 454 -18.60 -17.04 23.78
N VAL A 455 -18.21 -18.31 23.76
CA VAL A 455 -19.02 -19.39 23.21
C VAL A 455 -20.10 -19.79 24.23
N ILE A 456 -21.35 -19.82 23.79
CA ILE A 456 -22.48 -20.24 24.63
C ILE A 456 -22.63 -21.76 24.54
N VAL A 457 -22.54 -22.43 25.68
CA VAL A 457 -22.71 -23.88 25.82
C VAL A 457 -23.93 -24.19 26.70
N GLN A 458 -24.53 -25.37 26.51
CA GLN A 458 -25.74 -25.76 27.23
C GLN A 458 -25.47 -26.13 28.70
#